data_AF-A0A7W0NVL7-F1
#
_entry.id   AF-A0A7W0NVL7-F1
#
_cell.length_a   1.000
_cell.length_b   1.000
_cell.length_c   1.000
_cell.angle_alpha   90.00
_cell.angle_beta   90.00
_cell.angle_gamma   90.00
#
_symmetry.space_group_name_H-M   'P 1'
#
loop_
_entity.id
_entity.type
_entity.pdbx_description
1 polymer ?
#
loop_
_entity_poly.entity_id
_entity_poly.type
_entity_poly.pdbx_seq_one_letter_code
_entity_poly.pdbx_strand_id
1 'polypeptide(L)'
;HFGRSNSWNGPFANDLERINAIDKETTLLLQIAPEWSAEEFYLAQTSADADATRGSEHYVTRYVEEVSPRVVKATIPGKYGRHEYSPSVYLNSWRLFQQFLPALDIRVHGILVQPVKGRETPLPSIVTSMQYIEGGHPSAHQIGIYMKARGWLEHTDQSETQDYVQEESRQIIRDAHPGNWIKQRGTAELIPVDISIEEF
;
A
#
# COMPACT_ATOMS: atom_id res chain seq x y z
N HIS A 1 48.02 -18.96 5.60
CA HIS A 1 46.67 -19.05 6.19
C HIS A 1 45.71 -18.15 5.42
N PHE A 2 44.88 -18.73 4.54
CA PHE A 2 43.77 -18.01 3.91
C PHE A 2 42.49 -18.40 4.65
N GLY A 3 41.97 -17.48 5.46
CA GLY A 3 40.66 -17.64 6.09
C GLY A 3 39.58 -17.42 5.05
N ARG A 4 38.95 -18.49 4.58
CA ARG A 4 37.66 -18.42 3.88
C ARG A 4 36.59 -18.23 4.94
N SER A 5 36.01 -17.04 5.04
CA SER A 5 34.77 -16.83 5.79
C SER A 5 33.63 -17.50 5.03
N ASN A 6 33.28 -18.70 5.46
CA ASN A 6 32.12 -19.44 4.98
C ASN A 6 30.86 -18.90 5.65
N SER A 7 30.31 -17.77 5.17
CA SER A 7 28.93 -17.42 5.49
C SER A 7 28.00 -18.20 4.56
N TRP A 8 27.75 -19.47 4.88
CA TRP A 8 26.69 -20.27 4.26
C TRP A 8 25.35 -19.84 4.85
N ASN A 9 24.87 -18.67 4.47
CA ASN A 9 23.44 -18.39 4.58
C ASN A 9 22.79 -19.16 3.44
N GLY A 10 22.01 -20.20 3.77
CA GLY A 10 21.24 -20.97 2.80
C GLY A 10 20.30 -20.06 1.99
N PRO A 11 19.79 -20.51 0.84
CA PRO A 11 18.98 -19.68 -0.06
C PRO A 11 17.72 -19.08 0.60
N PHE A 12 17.29 -19.62 1.74
CA PHE A 12 16.12 -19.18 2.51
C PHE A 12 16.45 -18.31 3.73
N ALA A 13 17.73 -18.03 4.02
CA ALA A 13 18.09 -17.27 5.21
C ALA A 13 17.48 -15.86 5.18
N ASN A 14 17.54 -15.20 4.02
CA ASN A 14 16.94 -13.88 3.81
C ASN A 14 15.40 -13.94 3.91
N ASP A 15 14.79 -14.99 3.36
CA ASP A 15 13.32 -15.18 3.41
C ASP A 15 12.85 -15.41 4.84
N LEU A 16 13.57 -16.21 5.62
CA LEU A 16 13.27 -16.46 7.04
C LEU A 16 13.44 -15.19 7.88
N GLU A 17 14.50 -14.41 7.64
CA GLU A 17 14.69 -13.12 8.31
C GLU A 17 13.52 -12.16 8.00
N ARG A 18 13.07 -12.10 6.74
CA ARG A 18 11.91 -11.30 6.33
C ARG A 18 10.62 -11.76 7.00
N ILE A 19 10.33 -13.07 6.98
CA ILE A 19 9.15 -13.64 7.63
C ILE A 19 9.15 -13.29 9.13
N ASN A 20 10.29 -13.48 9.81
CA ASN A 20 10.41 -13.16 11.23
C ASN A 20 10.21 -11.67 11.52
N ALA A 21 10.69 -10.78 10.64
CA ALA A 21 10.46 -9.34 10.76
C ALA A 21 8.97 -9.00 10.62
N ILE A 22 8.29 -9.56 9.61
CA ILE A 22 6.84 -9.38 9.41
C ILE A 22 6.04 -9.88 10.61
N ASP A 23 6.37 -11.06 11.14
CA ASP A 23 5.69 -11.65 12.30
C ASP A 23 5.89 -10.80 13.57
N LYS A 24 7.11 -10.29 13.78
CA LYS A 24 7.41 -9.39 14.90
C LYS A 24 6.62 -8.09 14.81
N GLU A 25 6.57 -7.47 13.64
CA GLU A 25 5.82 -6.24 13.41
C GLU A 25 4.30 -6.47 13.51
N THR A 26 3.81 -7.61 12.99
CA THR A 26 2.40 -8.01 13.13
C THR A 26 2.02 -8.20 14.60
N THR A 27 2.89 -8.81 15.40
CA THR A 27 2.68 -8.94 16.85
C THR A 27 2.63 -7.58 17.54
N LEU A 28 3.50 -6.65 17.15
CA LEU A 28 3.49 -5.29 17.68
C LEU A 28 2.18 -4.57 17.34
N LEU A 29 1.69 -4.68 16.10
CA LEU A 29 0.39 -4.11 15.71
C LEU A 29 -0.75 -4.66 16.58
N LEU A 30 -0.77 -5.96 16.87
CA LEU A 30 -1.78 -6.56 17.75
C LEU A 30 -1.71 -6.00 19.18
N GLN A 31 -0.52 -5.73 19.70
CA GLN A 31 -0.32 -5.18 21.04
C GLN A 31 -0.82 -3.74 21.16
N ILE A 32 -0.63 -2.92 20.12
CA ILE A 32 -1.02 -1.50 20.14
C ILE A 32 -2.45 -1.25 19.64
N ALA A 33 -3.07 -2.24 18.98
CA ALA A 33 -4.42 -2.11 18.42
C ALA A 33 -5.49 -1.62 19.42
N PRO A 34 -5.48 -1.98 20.72
CA PRO A 34 -6.44 -1.43 21.67
C PRO A 34 -6.34 0.09 21.84
N GLU A 35 -5.14 0.66 21.71
CA GLU A 35 -4.90 2.11 21.84
C GLU A 35 -5.09 2.86 20.52
N TRP A 36 -4.92 2.15 19.41
CA TRP A 36 -4.99 2.68 18.04
C TRP A 36 -6.10 1.98 17.24
N SER A 37 -7.24 1.69 17.87
CA SER A 37 -8.31 0.94 17.21
C SER A 37 -8.99 1.75 16.12
N ALA A 38 -9.14 1.16 14.94
CA ALA A 38 -9.94 1.70 13.85
C ALA A 38 -11.33 1.04 13.76
N GLU A 39 -11.72 0.20 14.72
CA GLU A 39 -12.94 -0.62 14.63
C GLU A 39 -14.21 0.23 14.50
N GLU A 40 -14.43 1.18 15.41
CA GLU A 40 -15.62 2.04 15.38
C GLU A 40 -15.70 2.86 14.09
N PHE A 41 -14.57 3.46 13.69
CA PHE A 41 -14.48 4.21 12.44
C PHE A 41 -14.80 3.33 11.23
N TYR A 42 -14.14 2.18 11.12
CA TYR A 42 -14.29 1.28 9.98
C TYR A 42 -15.71 0.73 9.88
N LEU A 43 -16.32 0.31 11.00
CA LEU A 43 -17.71 -0.16 11.02
C LEU A 43 -18.68 0.95 10.66
N ALA A 44 -18.48 2.18 11.15
CA ALA A 44 -19.31 3.31 10.77
C ALA A 44 -19.30 3.56 9.25
N GLN A 45 -18.14 3.41 8.59
CA GLN A 45 -18.02 3.64 7.15
C GLN A 45 -18.43 2.44 6.28
N THR A 46 -18.54 1.23 6.83
CA THR A 46 -18.78 0.00 6.03
C THR A 46 -20.08 -0.72 6.36
N SER A 47 -20.75 -0.37 7.46
CA SER A 47 -21.98 -1.03 7.92
C SER A 47 -23.19 -0.82 7.01
N ALA A 48 -23.14 0.15 6.08
CA ALA A 48 -24.28 0.52 5.24
C ALA A 48 -24.15 0.12 3.76
N ASP A 49 -22.99 -0.32 3.27
CA ASP A 49 -22.69 -0.28 1.82
C ASP A 49 -22.62 -1.63 1.10
N ALA A 50 -23.35 -1.69 -0.02
CA ALA A 50 -23.30 -2.74 -1.03
C ALA A 50 -22.10 -2.61 -2.01
N ASP A 51 -21.35 -1.52 -1.93
CA ASP A 51 -20.26 -1.16 -2.86
C ASP A 51 -18.86 -1.56 -2.34
N ALA A 52 -18.80 -2.44 -1.33
CA ALA A 52 -17.53 -2.98 -0.85
C ALA A 52 -16.85 -3.81 -1.95
N THR A 53 -15.71 -3.31 -2.43
CA THR A 53 -14.89 -4.02 -3.42
C THR A 53 -13.74 -4.71 -2.69
N ARG A 54 -13.50 -5.98 -3.03
CA ARG A 54 -12.39 -6.77 -2.46
C ARG A 54 -11.32 -6.99 -3.52
N GLY A 55 -10.15 -6.39 -3.31
CA GLY A 55 -8.94 -6.70 -4.07
C GLY A 55 -8.19 -7.91 -3.52
N SER A 56 -7.05 -8.23 -4.12
CA SER A 56 -6.12 -9.28 -3.67
C SER A 56 -5.42 -8.96 -2.34
N GLU A 57 -5.35 -7.67 -1.99
CA GLU A 57 -4.58 -7.15 -0.87
C GLU A 57 -5.40 -6.30 0.11
N HIS A 58 -6.58 -5.80 -0.30
CA HIS A 58 -7.36 -4.85 0.51
C HIS A 58 -8.86 -4.94 0.29
N TYR A 59 -9.61 -4.46 1.29
CA TYR A 59 -11.01 -4.08 1.19
C TYR A 59 -11.10 -2.58 0.94
N VAL A 60 -12.00 -2.17 0.05
CA VAL A 60 -12.19 -0.78 -0.34
C VAL A 60 -13.68 -0.45 -0.30
N THR A 61 -14.03 0.67 0.33
CA THR A 61 -15.42 1.15 0.41
C THR A 61 -15.43 2.67 0.28
N ARG A 62 -16.35 3.19 -0.52
CA ARG A 62 -16.56 4.63 -0.66
C ARG A 62 -17.47 5.11 0.48
N TYR A 63 -17.19 6.26 1.06
CA TYR A 63 -18.07 6.93 2.03
C TYR A 63 -18.09 8.44 1.75
N VAL A 64 -18.99 9.17 2.39
CA VAL A 64 -19.06 10.64 2.31
C VAL A 64 -18.68 11.22 3.67
N GLU A 65 -17.63 12.04 3.70
CA GLU A 65 -17.23 12.82 4.87
C GLU A 65 -17.67 14.26 4.66
N GLU A 66 -18.64 14.73 5.45
CA GLU A 66 -19.27 16.06 5.38
C GLU A 66 -19.89 16.39 4.01
N VAL A 67 -19.05 16.69 3.02
CA VAL A 67 -19.42 17.09 1.65
C VAL A 67 -18.50 16.49 0.57
N SER A 68 -17.43 15.77 0.95
CA SER A 68 -16.49 15.19 -0.02
C SER A 68 -16.53 13.66 0.02
N PRO A 69 -16.63 12.98 -1.14
CA PRO A 69 -16.51 11.54 -1.18
C PRO A 69 -15.06 11.14 -0.86
N ARG A 70 -14.93 10.12 -0.01
CA ARG A 70 -13.66 9.49 0.35
C ARG A 70 -13.74 8.00 0.11
N VAL A 71 -12.59 7.36 0.14
CA VAL A 71 -12.45 5.92 0.13
C VAL A 71 -11.78 5.50 1.42
N VAL A 72 -12.38 4.55 2.13
CA VAL A 72 -11.72 3.82 3.21
C VAL A 72 -11.15 2.52 2.65
N LYS A 73 -9.92 2.21 3.05
CA LYS A 73 -9.17 1.04 2.63
C LYS A 73 -8.68 0.31 3.88
N ALA A 74 -8.96 -0.97 3.98
CA ALA A 74 -8.38 -1.84 5.01
C ALA A 74 -7.52 -2.90 4.32
N THR A 75 -6.31 -3.11 4.80
CA THR A 75 -5.51 -4.25 4.32
C THR A 75 -6.21 -5.58 4.63
N ILE A 76 -5.99 -6.59 3.81
CA ILE A 76 -6.37 -7.96 4.18
C ILE A 76 -5.56 -8.33 5.44
N PRO A 77 -6.18 -8.97 6.44
CA PRO A 77 -5.50 -9.27 7.70
C PRO A 77 -4.16 -9.99 7.50
N GLY A 78 -3.08 -9.40 8.02
CA GLY A 78 -1.71 -9.91 7.90
C GLY A 78 -1.06 -9.76 6.52
N LYS A 79 -1.66 -9.00 5.60
CA LYS A 79 -1.06 -8.58 4.32
C LYS A 79 -0.95 -7.06 4.30
N TYR A 80 0.16 -6.53 3.78
CA TYR A 80 0.45 -5.09 3.90
C TYR A 80 0.88 -4.50 2.55
N GLY A 81 -0.04 -4.43 1.58
CA GLY A 81 0.28 -4.06 0.20
C GLY A 81 0.91 -5.23 -0.54
N ARG A 82 1.96 -4.96 -1.34
CA ARG A 82 2.64 -5.94 -2.20
C ARG A 82 3.14 -7.17 -1.42
N HIS A 83 3.39 -8.25 -2.16
CA HIS A 83 3.99 -9.46 -1.60
C HIS A 83 5.28 -9.15 -0.82
N GLU A 84 5.43 -9.80 0.34
CA GLU A 84 6.56 -9.65 1.29
C GLU A 84 6.72 -8.29 1.98
N TYR A 85 5.78 -7.35 1.82
CA TYR A 85 5.82 -6.12 2.59
C TYR A 85 5.56 -6.39 4.07
N SER A 86 6.40 -5.80 4.91
CA SER A 86 6.14 -5.67 6.34
C SER A 86 5.27 -4.44 6.63
N PRO A 87 4.59 -4.38 7.79
CA PRO A 87 3.92 -3.17 8.25
C PRO A 87 4.73 -1.88 8.12
N SER A 88 6.01 -1.91 8.50
CA SER A 88 6.91 -0.75 8.41
C SER A 88 7.12 -0.29 6.97
N VAL A 89 7.34 -1.23 6.04
CA VAL A 89 7.49 -0.93 4.61
C VAL A 89 6.21 -0.30 4.06
N TYR A 90 5.06 -0.88 4.40
CA TYR A 90 3.76 -0.38 3.97
C TYR A 90 3.46 1.04 4.48
N LEU A 91 3.71 1.30 5.78
CA LEU A 91 3.49 2.62 6.37
C LEU A 91 4.49 3.67 5.83
N ASN A 92 5.74 3.28 5.60
CA ASN A 92 6.72 4.17 4.96
C ASN A 92 6.32 4.51 3.52
N SER A 93 5.81 3.53 2.77
CA SER A 93 5.28 3.75 1.43
C SER A 93 4.12 4.75 1.43
N TRP A 94 3.19 4.65 2.38
CA TRP A 94 2.14 5.67 2.55
C TRP A 94 2.66 7.06 2.88
N ARG A 95 3.67 7.16 3.77
CA ARG A 95 4.32 8.45 4.09
C ARG A 95 4.90 9.09 2.83
N LEU A 96 5.62 8.31 2.02
CA LEU A 96 6.20 8.77 0.76
C LEU A 96 5.12 9.12 -0.26
N PHE A 97 4.05 8.34 -0.33
CA PHE A 97 2.94 8.61 -1.23
C PHE A 97 2.21 9.92 -0.86
N GLN A 98 2.00 10.20 0.43
CA GLN A 98 1.45 11.48 0.88
C GLN A 98 2.35 12.67 0.53
N GLN A 99 3.68 12.49 0.49
CA GLN A 99 4.62 13.53 0.04
C GLN A 99 4.58 13.71 -1.48
N PHE A 100 4.45 12.61 -2.23
CA PHE A 100 4.36 12.61 -3.69
C PHE A 100 3.07 13.27 -4.19
N LEU A 101 1.94 13.02 -3.51
CA LEU A 101 0.65 13.62 -3.87
C LEU A 101 -0.16 14.05 -2.63
N PRO A 102 0.19 15.21 -2.02
CA PRO A 102 -0.47 15.68 -0.80
C PRO A 102 -1.97 15.90 -0.94
N ALA A 103 -2.43 16.20 -2.16
CA ALA A 103 -3.83 16.46 -2.48
C ALA A 103 -4.76 15.26 -2.29
N LEU A 104 -4.23 14.02 -2.22
CA LEU A 104 -5.03 12.84 -1.88
C LEU A 104 -5.47 12.81 -0.42
N ASP A 105 -4.82 13.59 0.46
CA ASP A 105 -5.14 13.67 1.89
C ASP A 105 -5.31 12.27 2.50
N ILE A 106 -4.24 11.48 2.40
CA ILE A 106 -4.18 10.13 2.94
C ILE A 106 -4.09 10.21 4.46
N ARG A 107 -4.98 9.48 5.14
CA ARG A 107 -5.06 9.41 6.60
C ARG A 107 -4.98 7.98 7.06
N VAL A 108 -4.20 7.72 8.10
CA VAL A 108 -4.19 6.45 8.83
C VAL A 108 -5.14 6.58 10.00
N HIS A 109 -6.14 5.71 10.07
CA HIS A 109 -7.16 5.73 11.11
C HIS A 109 -6.84 4.81 12.28
N GLY A 110 -6.01 3.79 12.04
CA GLY A 110 -5.59 2.84 13.07
C GLY A 110 -5.58 1.40 12.57
N ILE A 111 -5.77 0.49 13.51
CA ILE A 111 -5.64 -0.95 13.32
C ILE A 111 -6.99 -1.60 13.59
N LEU A 112 -7.40 -2.45 12.66
CA LEU A 112 -8.56 -3.32 12.79
C LEU A 112 -8.07 -4.75 13.02
N VAL A 113 -8.50 -5.41 14.10
CA VAL A 113 -8.11 -6.79 14.40
C VAL A 113 -9.24 -7.72 13.97
N GLN A 114 -8.96 -8.64 13.05
CA GLN A 114 -9.99 -9.49 12.46
C GLN A 114 -9.68 -10.99 12.63
N PRO A 115 -10.70 -11.83 12.88
CA PRO A 115 -10.53 -13.27 12.83
C PRO A 115 -10.21 -13.74 11.41
N VAL A 116 -9.32 -14.71 11.27
CA VAL A 116 -8.93 -15.30 9.98
C VAL A 116 -9.22 -16.80 9.99
N LYS A 117 -9.98 -17.28 9.01
CA LYS A 117 -10.35 -18.69 8.90
C LYS A 117 -9.10 -19.57 8.88
N GLY A 118 -9.03 -20.54 9.79
CA GLY A 118 -7.90 -21.47 9.90
C GLY A 118 -6.72 -20.94 10.72
N ARG A 119 -6.87 -19.81 11.42
CA ARG A 119 -5.91 -19.33 12.42
C ARG A 119 -6.59 -19.14 13.78
N GLU A 120 -5.88 -19.47 14.85
CA GLU A 120 -6.33 -19.25 16.22
C GLU A 120 -6.18 -17.79 16.64
N THR A 121 -5.10 -17.14 16.21
CA THR A 121 -4.82 -15.73 16.49
C THR A 121 -5.43 -14.85 15.40
N PRO A 122 -6.18 -13.79 15.77
CA PRO A 122 -6.64 -12.80 14.80
C PRO A 122 -5.43 -12.06 14.20
N LEU A 123 -5.62 -11.48 13.02
CA LEU A 123 -4.58 -10.70 12.35
C LEU A 123 -5.00 -9.24 12.22
N PRO A 124 -4.03 -8.31 12.28
CA PRO A 124 -4.30 -6.91 12.13
C PRO A 124 -4.43 -6.54 10.64
N SER A 125 -5.25 -5.53 10.42
CA SER A 125 -5.41 -4.78 9.18
C SER A 125 -5.12 -3.32 9.46
N ILE A 126 -4.39 -2.66 8.57
CA ILE A 126 -4.18 -1.21 8.67
C ILE A 126 -5.32 -0.53 7.92
N VAL A 127 -6.00 0.41 8.59
CA VAL A 127 -7.12 1.17 8.01
C VAL A 127 -6.63 2.55 7.61
N THR A 128 -6.75 2.86 6.32
CA THR A 128 -6.44 4.16 5.75
C THR A 128 -7.64 4.74 5.03
N SER A 129 -7.60 6.04 4.74
CA SER A 129 -8.54 6.66 3.82
C SER A 129 -7.87 7.71 2.96
N MET A 130 -8.47 8.03 1.81
CA MET A 130 -8.03 9.10 0.92
C MET A 130 -9.24 9.70 0.19
N GLN A 131 -9.04 10.85 -0.45
CA GLN A 131 -10.07 11.47 -1.30
C GLN A 131 -10.46 10.52 -2.44
N TYR A 132 -11.77 10.43 -2.71
CA TYR A 132 -12.26 9.68 -3.86
C TYR A 132 -12.01 10.49 -5.14
N ILE A 133 -11.33 9.89 -6.11
CA ILE A 133 -11.05 10.52 -7.40
C ILE A 133 -12.01 9.94 -8.44
N GLU A 134 -12.91 10.77 -8.93
CA GLU A 134 -13.79 10.38 -10.03
C GLU A 134 -13.02 10.43 -11.36
N GLY A 135 -13.09 9.36 -12.14
CA GLY A 135 -12.41 9.27 -13.43
C GLY A 135 -12.47 7.88 -14.05
N GLY A 136 -11.57 7.63 -15.00
CA GLY A 136 -11.37 6.31 -15.60
C GLY A 136 -9.88 5.95 -15.63
N HIS A 137 -9.56 4.70 -15.95
CA HIS A 137 -8.17 4.26 -15.99
C HIS A 137 -7.45 4.78 -17.25
N PRO A 138 -6.26 5.40 -17.13
CA PRO A 138 -5.43 5.76 -18.28
C PRO A 138 -4.80 4.51 -18.90
N SER A 139 -4.27 4.61 -20.12
CA SER A 139 -3.43 3.56 -20.68
C SER A 139 -2.02 3.57 -20.08
N ALA A 140 -1.32 2.44 -20.16
CA ALA A 140 0.07 2.34 -19.72
C ALA A 140 0.99 3.37 -20.40
N HIS A 141 0.72 3.65 -21.69
CA HIS A 141 1.45 4.68 -22.44
C HIS A 141 1.25 6.10 -21.88
N GLN A 142 0.02 6.43 -21.46
CA GLN A 142 -0.26 7.73 -20.84
C GLN A 142 0.46 7.88 -19.50
N ILE A 143 0.50 6.82 -18.69
CA ILE A 143 1.28 6.79 -17.44
C ILE A 143 2.76 7.00 -17.74
N GLY A 144 3.33 6.28 -18.72
CA GLY A 144 4.73 6.44 -19.12
C GLY A 144 5.10 7.87 -19.54
N ILE A 145 4.25 8.53 -20.34
CA ILE A 145 4.45 9.94 -20.70
C ILE A 145 4.38 10.84 -19.45
N TYR A 146 3.39 10.64 -18.58
CA TYR A 146 3.18 11.42 -17.37
C TYR A 146 4.37 11.34 -16.39
N MET A 147 4.89 10.13 -16.19
CA MET A 147 6.03 9.82 -15.33
C MET A 147 7.32 10.42 -15.90
N LYS A 148 7.58 10.19 -17.19
CA LYS A 148 8.77 10.75 -17.87
C LYS A 148 8.81 12.28 -17.84
N ALA A 149 7.66 12.94 -18.02
CA ALA A 149 7.57 14.40 -17.92
C ALA A 149 7.93 14.94 -16.52
N ARG A 150 7.90 14.09 -15.49
CA ARG A 150 8.23 14.41 -14.09
C ARG A 150 9.61 13.88 -13.66
N GLY A 151 10.45 13.45 -14.61
CA GLY A 151 11.80 12.97 -14.34
C GLY A 151 11.88 11.53 -13.83
N TRP A 152 10.78 10.77 -13.90
CA TRP A 152 10.79 9.34 -13.59
C TRP A 152 11.14 8.53 -14.83
N LEU A 153 12.01 7.53 -14.65
CA LEU A 153 12.43 6.61 -15.70
C LEU A 153 11.78 5.25 -15.47
N GLU A 154 11.42 4.55 -16.54
CA GLU A 154 10.92 3.18 -16.42
C GLU A 154 11.99 2.29 -15.77
N HIS A 155 11.59 1.57 -14.74
CA HIS A 155 12.47 0.65 -14.02
C HIS A 155 12.11 -0.78 -14.41
N THR A 156 13.03 -1.42 -15.14
CA THR A 156 12.90 -2.84 -15.47
C THR A 156 13.76 -3.64 -14.50
N ASP A 157 13.14 -4.28 -13.54
CA ASP A 157 13.75 -5.33 -12.71
C ASP A 157 13.10 -6.69 -12.99
N GLN A 158 13.33 -7.66 -12.12
CA GLN A 158 12.65 -8.96 -12.19
C GLN A 158 11.19 -8.91 -11.71
N SER A 159 10.65 -7.73 -11.37
CA SER A 159 9.25 -7.61 -11.02
C SER A 159 8.36 -7.73 -12.26
N GLU A 160 7.19 -8.31 -12.07
CA GLU A 160 6.15 -8.40 -13.12
C GLU A 160 5.31 -7.10 -13.19
N THR A 161 5.75 -6.03 -12.51
CA THR A 161 4.99 -4.78 -12.37
C THR A 161 5.58 -3.65 -13.20
N GLN A 162 4.71 -2.70 -13.58
CA GLN A 162 5.13 -1.47 -14.25
C GLN A 162 5.71 -0.52 -13.20
N ASP A 163 7.04 -0.36 -13.19
CA ASP A 163 7.75 0.37 -12.15
C ASP A 163 8.50 1.59 -12.72
N TYR A 164 8.76 2.58 -11.87
CA TYR A 164 9.42 3.83 -12.23
C TYR A 164 10.41 4.28 -11.18
N VAL A 165 11.63 4.66 -11.57
CA VAL A 165 12.71 5.11 -10.70
C VAL A 165 13.03 6.59 -10.90
N GLN A 166 13.35 7.28 -9.81
CA GLN A 166 13.91 8.63 -9.81
C GLN A 166 15.19 8.64 -8.96
N GLU A 167 16.34 8.73 -9.62
CA GLU A 167 17.66 8.64 -8.98
C GLU A 167 17.96 9.81 -8.04
N GLU A 168 17.48 11.02 -8.35
CA GLU A 168 17.74 12.22 -7.55
C GLU A 168 17.14 12.11 -6.14
N SER A 169 15.91 11.62 -6.04
CA SER A 169 15.22 11.37 -4.78
C SER A 169 15.53 9.99 -4.20
N ARG A 170 16.26 9.14 -4.94
CA ARG A 170 16.50 7.73 -4.64
C ARG A 170 15.21 6.97 -4.35
N GLN A 171 14.19 7.21 -5.17
CA GLN A 171 12.86 6.64 -5.00
C GLN A 171 12.45 5.76 -6.17
N ILE A 172 11.68 4.71 -5.87
CA ILE A 172 11.03 3.87 -6.87
C ILE A 172 9.54 3.79 -6.59
N ILE A 173 8.73 4.11 -7.61
CA ILE A 173 7.31 3.82 -7.64
C ILE A 173 7.13 2.41 -8.20
N ARG A 174 6.43 1.58 -7.44
CA ARG A 174 6.08 0.20 -7.77
C ARG A 174 4.61 0.08 -8.14
N ASP A 175 4.31 -0.89 -8.99
CA ASP A 175 2.92 -1.28 -9.33
C ASP A 175 2.10 -0.16 -9.97
N ALA A 176 2.73 0.63 -10.84
CA ALA A 176 2.12 1.75 -11.55
C ALA A 176 1.33 1.31 -12.81
N HIS A 177 0.61 0.20 -12.74
CA HIS A 177 -0.20 -0.29 -13.86
C HIS A 177 -1.52 0.49 -14.00
N PRO A 178 -2.19 0.50 -15.18
CA PRO A 178 -3.44 1.22 -15.44
C PRO A 178 -4.52 1.15 -14.35
N GLY A 179 -4.73 -0.01 -13.72
CA GLY A 179 -5.72 -0.19 -12.66
C GLY A 179 -5.47 0.64 -11.39
N ASN A 180 -4.22 1.05 -11.14
CA ASN A 180 -3.80 1.78 -9.94
C ASN A 180 -3.72 3.29 -10.18
N TRP A 181 -4.19 3.76 -11.35
CA TRP A 181 -4.21 5.15 -11.75
C TRP A 181 -5.59 5.55 -12.23
N ILE A 182 -5.96 6.80 -11.94
CA ILE A 182 -7.19 7.43 -12.39
C ILE A 182 -6.84 8.67 -13.21
N LYS A 183 -7.28 8.69 -14.46
CA LYS A 183 -7.39 9.93 -15.23
C LYS A 183 -8.63 10.66 -14.72
N GLN A 184 -8.42 11.73 -13.97
CA GLN A 184 -9.49 12.45 -13.29
C GLN A 184 -10.47 13.07 -14.31
N ARG A 185 -11.77 12.93 -14.04
CA ARG A 185 -12.82 13.46 -14.90
C ARG A 185 -12.75 14.98 -14.97
N GLY A 186 -12.85 15.53 -16.18
CA GLY A 186 -12.81 16.97 -16.41
C GLY A 186 -11.42 17.60 -16.32
N THR A 187 -10.37 16.80 -16.09
CA THR A 187 -8.97 17.27 -16.08
C THR A 187 -8.10 16.38 -16.97
N ALA A 188 -6.85 16.81 -17.19
CA ALA A 188 -5.83 15.99 -17.84
C ALA A 188 -4.91 15.27 -16.83
N GLU A 189 -5.20 15.40 -15.53
CA GLU A 189 -4.35 14.88 -14.46
C GLU A 189 -4.49 13.36 -14.33
N LEU A 190 -3.36 12.71 -14.07
CA LEU A 190 -3.29 11.29 -13.72
C LEU A 190 -2.97 11.20 -12.23
N ILE A 191 -3.88 10.60 -11.48
CA ILE A 191 -3.80 10.45 -10.05
C ILE A 191 -3.57 8.98 -9.72
N PRO A 192 -2.43 8.59 -9.16
CA PRO A 192 -2.27 7.24 -8.62
C PRO A 192 -3.20 7.07 -7.42
N VAL A 193 -3.74 5.87 -7.23
CA VAL A 193 -4.66 5.53 -6.13
C VAL A 193 -4.25 4.27 -5.38
N ASP A 194 -3.36 3.46 -5.94
CA ASP A 194 -2.88 2.23 -5.32
C ASP A 194 -1.46 1.86 -5.77
N ILE A 195 -0.50 2.75 -5.56
CA ILE A 195 0.91 2.51 -5.86
C ILE A 195 1.71 2.38 -4.56
N SER A 196 2.90 1.80 -4.63
CA SER A 196 3.88 1.87 -3.55
C SER A 196 5.06 2.75 -3.94
N ILE A 197 5.61 3.50 -2.98
CA ILE A 197 6.86 4.25 -3.15
C ILE A 197 7.89 3.71 -2.15
N GLU A 198 9.08 3.39 -2.62
CA GLU A 198 10.20 2.90 -1.81
C GLU A 198 11.42 3.82 -1.97
N GLU A 199 12.29 3.87 -0.97
CA GLU A 199 13.61 4.51 -1.03
C GLU A 199 14.69 3.42 -1.16
N PHE A 200 15.74 3.64 -1.96
CA PHE A 200 16.86 2.70 -2.15
C PHE A 200 18.21 3.38 -2.01
#